data_AF-A0A7R9GXV4-F1
#
_entry.id   AF-A0A7R9GXV4-F1
#
_cell.length_a   1.000
_cell.length_b   1.000
_cell.length_c   1.000
_cell.angle_alpha   90.00
_cell.angle_beta   90.00
_cell.angle_gamma   90.00
#
_symmetry.space_group_name_H-M   'P 1'
#
loop_
_entity.id
_entity.type
_entity.pdbx_description
1 polymer ?
#
loop_
_entity_poly.entity_id
_entity_poly.type
_entity_poly.pdbx_seq_one_letter_code
_entity_poly.pdbx_strand_id
1 'polypeptide(L)'
;MSLQHSFHVNVDSSRSVSCIAVSGLGVWISLQNSAVIRLFHATTYECLCDSNMAPAVTKMLSSCDDIIRQHKAACLRVTSLLACKDLLWVGTSAGVVLTMPLPHVAPSTMKINNIPTATGVPHGHTGHVRFLTFVETAPATVSDTLMVRPNSHHRYSLKSKPELQSSSVTNSKLLVISGGDGYEDFRTTGVSEVAGREDSTNHLLLWHV
;
A
#
# COMPACT_ATOMS: atom_id res chain seq x y z
N MET A 1 15.14 -3.74 -27.23
CA MET A 1 15.09 -4.15 -25.81
C MET A 1 15.43 -5.63 -25.77
N SER A 2 16.41 -6.05 -24.97
CA SER A 2 16.74 -7.47 -24.76
C SER A 2 16.32 -7.88 -23.35
N LEU A 3 15.73 -9.07 -23.22
CA LEU A 3 15.49 -9.70 -21.93
C LEU A 3 16.83 -9.90 -21.23
N GLN A 4 17.01 -9.30 -20.06
CA GLN A 4 18.23 -9.47 -19.29
C GLN A 4 18.16 -10.75 -18.46
N HIS A 5 17.12 -10.94 -17.66
CA HIS A 5 17.04 -12.04 -16.69
C HIS A 5 15.61 -12.59 -16.60
N SER A 6 15.50 -13.89 -16.30
CA SER A 6 14.24 -14.58 -16.05
C SER A 6 14.46 -15.65 -14.99
N PHE A 7 13.61 -15.67 -13.97
CA PHE A 7 13.67 -16.65 -12.89
C PHE A 7 12.26 -16.99 -12.40
N HIS A 8 12.12 -18.17 -11.81
CA HIS A 8 10.85 -18.60 -11.24
C HIS A 8 10.70 -18.08 -9.82
N VAL A 9 9.62 -17.35 -9.57
CA VAL A 9 9.28 -16.84 -8.23
C VAL A 9 8.54 -17.87 -7.37
N ASN A 10 8.18 -19.03 -7.93
CA ASN A 10 7.52 -20.14 -7.24
C ASN A 10 8.00 -21.47 -7.82
N VAL A 11 8.03 -22.52 -6.99
CA VAL A 11 8.36 -23.90 -7.42
C VAL A 11 7.27 -24.45 -8.35
N ASP A 12 6.01 -24.12 -8.05
CA ASP A 12 4.85 -24.49 -8.86
C ASP A 12 4.51 -23.37 -9.87
N SER A 13 4.64 -23.68 -11.16
CA SER A 13 4.37 -22.75 -12.27
C SER A 13 2.88 -22.50 -12.51
N SER A 14 1.98 -23.15 -11.75
CA SER A 14 0.52 -22.99 -11.90
C SER A 14 -0.01 -21.62 -11.47
N ARG A 15 0.73 -20.86 -10.65
CA ARG A 15 0.30 -19.57 -10.09
C ARG A 15 1.10 -18.41 -10.67
N SER A 16 0.40 -17.47 -11.30
CA SER A 16 1.01 -16.24 -11.80
C SER A 16 1.26 -15.24 -10.67
N VAL A 17 2.16 -14.28 -10.91
CA VAL A 17 2.30 -13.09 -10.06
C VAL A 17 1.02 -12.25 -10.16
N SER A 18 0.42 -11.90 -9.03
CA SER A 18 -0.82 -11.11 -8.97
C SER A 18 -0.59 -9.65 -8.60
N CYS A 19 0.37 -9.37 -7.71
CA CYS A 19 0.70 -8.00 -7.30
C CYS A 19 2.21 -7.87 -7.09
N ILE A 20 2.73 -6.66 -7.31
CA ILE A 20 4.12 -6.29 -7.07
C ILE A 20 4.18 -4.92 -6.39
N ALA A 21 5.09 -4.76 -5.44
CA ALA A 21 5.45 -3.47 -4.84
C ALA A 21 6.97 -3.39 -4.64
N VAL A 22 7.55 -2.23 -4.92
CA VAL A 22 9.01 -2.03 -4.89
C VAL A 22 9.37 -1.02 -3.80
N SER A 23 10.40 -1.32 -3.03
CA SER A 23 11.00 -0.40 -2.05
C SER A 23 12.50 -0.61 -1.99
N GLY A 24 13.28 0.36 -2.45
CA GLY A 24 14.74 0.24 -2.56
C GLY A 24 15.13 -0.97 -3.41
N LEU A 25 15.96 -1.87 -2.84
CA LEU A 25 16.37 -3.14 -3.47
C LEU A 25 15.40 -4.30 -3.18
N GLY A 26 14.31 -4.06 -2.45
CA GLY A 26 13.30 -5.05 -2.15
C GLY A 26 12.14 -5.04 -3.15
N VAL A 27 11.81 -6.22 -3.68
CA VAL A 27 10.65 -6.45 -4.54
C VAL A 27 9.67 -7.39 -3.82
N TRP A 28 8.57 -6.84 -3.34
CA TRP A 28 7.49 -7.62 -2.75
C TRP A 28 6.57 -8.14 -3.84
N ILE A 29 6.26 -9.42 -3.80
CA ILE A 29 5.34 -10.06 -4.72
C ILE A 29 4.26 -10.84 -3.97
N SER A 30 3.09 -10.92 -4.59
CA SER A 30 2.08 -11.92 -4.26
C SER A 30 1.81 -12.81 -5.46
N LEU A 31 1.41 -14.05 -5.20
CA LEU A 31 0.97 -14.99 -6.22
C LEU A 31 -0.55 -15.11 -6.21
N GLN A 32 -1.12 -15.49 -7.35
CA GLN A 32 -2.54 -15.75 -7.48
C GLN A 32 -3.03 -16.73 -6.41
N ASN A 33 -4.16 -16.41 -5.79
CA ASN A 33 -4.81 -17.22 -4.74
C ASN A 33 -3.88 -17.54 -3.54
N SER A 34 -3.00 -16.61 -3.18
CA SER A 34 -2.10 -16.76 -2.03
C SER A 34 -2.33 -15.65 -1.00
N ALA A 35 -2.38 -16.02 0.29
CA ALA A 35 -2.29 -15.09 1.41
C ALA A 35 -0.83 -14.81 1.84
N VAL A 36 0.13 -15.45 1.19
CA VAL A 36 1.57 -15.29 1.44
C VAL A 36 2.17 -14.34 0.40
N ILE A 37 2.92 -13.36 0.89
CA ILE A 37 3.77 -12.47 0.09
C ILE A 37 5.24 -12.87 0.26
N ARG A 38 6.05 -12.59 -0.76
CA ARG A 38 7.48 -12.88 -0.77
C ARG A 38 8.28 -11.63 -1.09
N LEU A 39 9.41 -11.46 -0.42
CA LEU A 39 10.36 -10.38 -0.68
C LEU A 39 11.55 -10.95 -1.46
N PHE A 40 11.80 -10.40 -2.64
CA PHE A 40 12.97 -10.72 -3.46
C PHE A 40 13.97 -9.57 -3.46
N HIS A 41 15.25 -9.91 -3.59
CA HIS A 41 16.30 -8.92 -3.81
C HIS A 41 16.35 -8.55 -5.31
N ALA A 42 16.32 -7.26 -5.63
CA ALA A 42 16.22 -6.77 -7.00
C ALA A 42 17.44 -7.09 -7.88
N THR A 43 18.62 -7.31 -7.29
CA THR A 43 19.86 -7.59 -8.04
C THR A 43 20.34 -9.04 -7.99
N THR A 44 20.12 -9.75 -6.88
CA THR A 44 20.55 -11.16 -6.75
C THR A 44 19.42 -12.12 -7.10
N TYR A 45 18.17 -11.62 -7.15
CA TYR A 45 16.96 -12.39 -7.47
C TYR A 45 16.65 -13.50 -6.45
N GLU A 46 17.33 -13.48 -5.30
CA GLU A 46 17.11 -14.40 -4.20
C GLU A 46 15.86 -14.03 -3.40
N CYS A 47 15.15 -15.04 -2.92
CA CYS A 47 14.04 -14.85 -1.99
C CYS A 47 14.59 -14.59 -0.58
N LEU A 48 14.31 -13.41 -0.04
CA LEU A 48 14.82 -12.96 1.25
C LEU A 48 13.94 -13.39 2.43
N CYS A 49 12.61 -13.41 2.25
CA CYS A 49 11.64 -13.92 3.22
C CYS A 49 10.23 -14.08 2.62
N ASP A 50 9.42 -14.88 3.32
CA ASP A 50 7.99 -15.06 3.07
C ASP A 50 7.20 -14.55 4.28
N SER A 51 6.11 -13.81 4.07
CA SER A 51 5.23 -13.34 5.15
C SER A 51 3.79 -13.77 4.88
N ASN A 52 3.17 -14.44 5.87
CA ASN A 52 1.80 -14.92 5.78
C ASN A 52 0.84 -13.90 6.39
N MET A 53 -0.11 -13.40 5.58
CA MET A 53 -1.09 -12.41 6.02
C MET A 53 -2.26 -13.00 6.81
N ALA A 54 -2.47 -14.33 6.72
CA ALA A 54 -3.63 -14.98 7.32
C ALA A 54 -3.79 -14.76 8.83
N PRO A 55 -2.74 -14.84 9.69
CA PRO A 55 -2.90 -14.61 11.12
C PRO A 55 -3.38 -13.19 11.46
N ALA A 56 -2.88 -12.18 10.75
CA ALA A 56 -3.28 -10.79 10.94
C ALA A 56 -4.73 -10.55 10.51
N VAL A 57 -5.14 -11.13 9.37
CA VAL A 57 -6.53 -11.06 8.89
C VAL A 57 -7.47 -11.78 9.85
N THR A 58 -7.16 -13.01 10.28
CA THR A 58 -8.00 -13.76 11.22
C THR A 58 -8.19 -13.00 12.54
N LYS A 59 -7.16 -12.30 13.01
CA LYS A 59 -7.27 -11.44 14.19
C LYS A 59 -8.25 -10.28 13.96
N MET A 60 -8.20 -9.64 12.80
CA MET A 60 -9.13 -8.56 12.43
C MET A 60 -10.58 -9.02 12.28
N LEU A 61 -10.79 -10.27 11.85
CA LEU A 61 -12.12 -10.86 11.70
C LEU A 61 -12.65 -11.53 12.98
N SER A 62 -11.96 -11.40 14.11
CA SER A 62 -12.30 -12.12 15.34
C SER A 62 -13.65 -11.73 15.94
N SER A 63 -14.14 -10.52 15.66
CA SER A 63 -15.45 -10.02 16.06
C SER A 63 -16.57 -10.35 15.08
N CYS A 64 -16.24 -10.87 13.89
CA CYS A 64 -17.22 -11.24 12.88
C CYS A 64 -17.90 -12.57 13.22
N ASP A 65 -19.14 -12.73 12.73
CA ASP A 65 -19.87 -14.01 12.77
C ASP A 65 -19.03 -15.17 12.21
N ASP A 66 -19.14 -16.33 12.84
CA ASP A 66 -18.34 -17.51 12.54
C ASP A 66 -18.44 -17.94 11.07
N ILE A 67 -19.64 -17.85 10.48
CA ILE A 67 -19.89 -18.22 9.08
C ILE A 67 -19.17 -17.26 8.15
N ILE A 68 -19.27 -15.95 8.41
CA ILE A 68 -18.61 -14.91 7.63
C ILE A 68 -17.08 -15.06 7.75
N ARG A 69 -16.58 -15.23 8.97
CA ARG A 69 -15.15 -15.39 9.25
C ARG A 69 -14.56 -16.59 8.52
N GLN A 70 -15.23 -17.74 8.56
CA GLN A 70 -14.79 -18.95 7.86
C GLN A 70 -14.77 -18.76 6.34
N HIS A 71 -15.80 -18.14 5.78
CA HIS A 71 -15.86 -17.86 4.35
C HIS A 71 -14.71 -16.92 3.91
N LYS A 72 -14.53 -15.79 4.60
CA LYS A 72 -13.46 -14.83 4.31
C LYS A 72 -12.07 -15.44 4.47
N ALA A 73 -11.88 -16.31 5.46
CA ALA A 73 -10.61 -17.03 5.68
C ALA A 73 -10.33 -18.07 4.58
N ALA A 74 -11.34 -18.83 4.14
CA ALA A 74 -11.19 -19.85 3.11
C ALA A 74 -10.85 -19.26 1.73
N CYS A 75 -11.37 -18.07 1.44
CA CYS A 75 -11.11 -17.35 0.18
C CYS A 75 -9.97 -16.33 0.30
N LEU A 76 -9.17 -16.38 1.38
CA LEU A 76 -8.17 -15.37 1.66
C LEU A 76 -7.04 -15.37 0.64
N ARG A 77 -6.80 -14.22 0.03
CA ARG A 77 -5.68 -13.93 -0.86
C ARG A 77 -5.32 -12.45 -0.80
N VAL A 78 -4.07 -12.14 -1.13
CA VAL A 78 -3.63 -10.77 -1.37
C VAL A 78 -4.18 -10.29 -2.70
N THR A 79 -4.73 -9.07 -2.72
CA THR A 79 -5.39 -8.47 -3.89
C THR A 79 -4.75 -7.17 -4.35
N SER A 80 -3.99 -6.50 -3.48
CA SER A 80 -3.22 -5.31 -3.83
C SER A 80 -2.02 -5.14 -2.89
N LEU A 81 -0.95 -4.54 -3.40
CA LEU A 81 0.25 -4.18 -2.64
C LEU A 81 0.63 -2.74 -2.98
N LEU A 82 1.09 -2.01 -1.97
CA LEU A 82 1.62 -0.66 -2.13
C LEU A 82 2.75 -0.42 -1.13
N ALA A 83 3.88 0.11 -1.58
CA ALA A 83 4.97 0.54 -0.71
C ALA A 83 5.00 2.08 -0.67
N CYS A 84 4.89 2.67 0.52
CA CYS A 84 5.02 4.12 0.72
C CYS A 84 5.35 4.45 2.18
N LYS A 85 6.14 5.51 2.42
CA LYS A 85 6.53 5.99 3.76
C LYS A 85 6.97 4.87 4.72
N ASP A 86 7.93 4.06 4.28
CA ASP A 86 8.50 2.96 5.06
C ASP A 86 7.50 1.87 5.49
N LEU A 87 6.30 1.87 4.89
CA LEU A 87 5.26 0.86 5.11
C LEU A 87 4.91 0.13 3.81
N LEU A 88 4.75 -1.17 3.93
CA LEU A 88 4.06 -2.01 2.96
C LEU A 88 2.59 -2.10 3.35
N TRP A 89 1.73 -1.62 2.48
CA TRP A 89 0.28 -1.73 2.55
C TRP A 89 -0.16 -2.95 1.76
N VAL A 90 -1.03 -3.77 2.36
CA VAL A 90 -1.51 -5.02 1.79
C VAL A 90 -3.03 -5.02 1.82
N GLY A 91 -3.65 -5.07 0.65
CA GLY A 91 -5.08 -5.28 0.50
C GLY A 91 -5.38 -6.76 0.35
N THR A 92 -6.49 -7.21 0.94
CA THR A 92 -6.88 -8.62 0.96
C THR A 92 -8.28 -8.84 0.38
N SER A 93 -8.57 -10.09 0.00
CA SER A 93 -9.92 -10.50 -0.43
C SER A 93 -10.96 -10.45 0.69
N ALA A 94 -10.55 -10.44 1.96
CA ALA A 94 -11.45 -10.29 3.10
C ALA A 94 -11.87 -8.83 3.38
N GLY A 95 -11.30 -7.88 2.64
CA GLY A 95 -11.52 -6.44 2.81
C GLY A 95 -10.67 -5.78 3.88
N VAL A 96 -9.90 -6.58 4.61
CA VAL A 96 -8.92 -6.11 5.58
C VAL A 96 -7.74 -5.47 4.83
N VAL A 97 -7.38 -4.26 5.23
CA VAL A 97 -6.14 -3.58 4.86
C VAL A 97 -5.12 -3.82 5.99
N LEU A 98 -3.92 -4.26 5.63
CA LEU A 98 -2.82 -4.45 6.57
C LEU A 98 -1.68 -3.47 6.25
N THR A 99 -0.91 -3.12 7.28
CA THR A 99 0.36 -2.40 7.15
C THR A 99 1.48 -3.20 7.80
N MET A 100 2.66 -3.16 7.20
CA MET A 100 3.87 -3.81 7.72
C MET A 100 5.06 -2.88 7.50
N PRO A 101 5.94 -2.66 8.49
CA PRO A 101 7.19 -1.93 8.28
C PRO A 101 8.02 -2.56 7.14
N LEU A 102 8.54 -1.74 6.24
CA LEU A 102 9.42 -2.20 5.18
C LEU A 102 10.79 -2.56 5.78
N PRO A 103 11.28 -3.80 5.60
CA PRO A 103 12.63 -4.14 6.00
C PRO A 103 13.65 -3.41 5.11
N HIS A 104 14.75 -2.98 5.70
CA HIS A 104 15.86 -2.42 4.94
C HIS A 104 16.61 -3.52 4.17
N VAL A 105 16.62 -3.44 2.84
CA VAL A 105 17.33 -4.36 1.95
C VAL A 105 18.58 -3.67 1.42
N ALA A 106 19.74 -4.06 1.94
CA ALA A 106 21.05 -3.58 1.48
C ALA A 106 21.58 -4.50 0.36
N PRO A 107 22.56 -4.05 -0.46
CA PRO A 107 23.14 -4.87 -1.53
C PRO A 107 23.72 -6.23 -1.07
N SER A 108 24.13 -6.34 0.20
CA SER A 108 24.67 -7.55 0.82
C SER A 108 23.61 -8.38 1.55
N THR A 109 22.34 -7.99 1.52
CA THR A 109 21.25 -8.68 2.23
C THR A 109 20.96 -10.01 1.53
N MET A 110 21.23 -11.12 2.21
CA MET A 110 20.95 -12.48 1.71
C MET A 110 19.67 -13.09 2.30
N LYS A 111 19.20 -12.57 3.44
CA LYS A 111 17.99 -13.06 4.13
C LYS A 111 17.47 -12.00 5.10
N ILE A 112 16.14 -11.97 5.32
CA ILE A 112 15.51 -11.21 6.40
C ILE A 112 15.11 -12.17 7.53
N ASN A 113 15.81 -12.11 8.67
CA ASN A 113 15.56 -13.01 9.81
C ASN A 113 14.42 -12.52 10.71
N ASN A 114 14.31 -11.20 10.92
CA ASN A 114 13.24 -10.60 11.69
C ASN A 114 12.18 -10.03 10.74
N ILE A 115 11.21 -10.86 10.38
CA ILE A 115 10.15 -10.48 9.46
C ILE A 115 9.20 -9.52 10.21
N PRO A 116 8.99 -8.29 9.71
CA PRO A 116 8.08 -7.36 10.38
C PRO A 116 6.66 -7.94 10.46
N THR A 117 5.94 -7.61 11.52
CA THR A 117 4.58 -8.14 11.72
C THR A 117 3.56 -7.29 10.97
N ALA A 118 2.71 -7.94 10.17
CA ALA A 118 1.57 -7.28 9.55
C ALA A 118 0.50 -6.92 10.61
N THR A 119 0.07 -5.66 10.60
CA THR A 119 -0.92 -5.11 11.53
C THR A 119 -2.14 -4.66 10.74
N GLY A 120 -3.34 -5.01 11.20
CA GLY A 120 -4.57 -4.59 10.54
C GLY A 120 -4.94 -3.14 10.83
N VAL A 121 -5.42 -2.46 9.79
CA VAL A 121 -6.02 -1.13 9.90
C VAL A 121 -7.47 -1.30 10.33
N PRO A 122 -7.97 -0.52 11.32
CA PRO A 122 -9.33 -0.65 11.83
C PRO A 122 -10.45 -0.57 10.79
N HIS A 123 -10.22 0.20 9.74
CA HIS A 123 -11.18 0.44 8.66
C HIS A 123 -10.76 -0.30 7.40
N GLY A 124 -11.73 -0.91 6.74
CA GLY A 124 -11.52 -1.55 5.45
C GLY A 124 -12.83 -1.72 4.71
N HIS A 125 -12.90 -2.77 3.91
CA HIS A 125 -13.97 -3.04 2.98
C HIS A 125 -14.79 -4.25 3.45
N THR A 126 -16.07 -4.30 3.07
CA THR A 126 -16.91 -5.48 3.34
C THR A 126 -16.51 -6.64 2.42
N GLY A 127 -16.07 -6.34 1.19
CA GLY A 127 -15.53 -7.26 0.18
C GLY A 127 -14.08 -6.99 -0.20
N HIS A 128 -13.68 -7.24 -1.45
CA HIS A 128 -12.26 -7.22 -1.83
C HIS A 128 -11.67 -5.80 -1.81
N VAL A 129 -10.43 -5.66 -1.32
CA VAL A 129 -9.61 -4.46 -1.61
C VAL A 129 -9.14 -4.55 -3.05
N ARG A 130 -9.71 -3.75 -3.96
CA ARG A 130 -9.46 -3.83 -5.41
C ARG A 130 -8.18 -3.14 -5.82
N PHE A 131 -7.83 -2.03 -5.17
CA PHE A 131 -6.57 -1.35 -5.38
C PHE A 131 -6.11 -0.58 -4.14
N LEU A 132 -4.81 -0.31 -4.12
CA LEU A 132 -4.15 0.62 -3.20
C LEU A 132 -3.33 1.59 -4.03
N THR A 133 -3.40 2.87 -3.69
CA THR A 133 -2.57 3.92 -4.31
C THR A 133 -2.29 5.01 -3.29
N PHE A 134 -1.50 6.02 -3.65
CA PHE A 134 -1.33 7.20 -2.82
C PHE A 134 -1.23 8.45 -3.69
N VAL A 135 -1.54 9.58 -3.08
CA VAL A 135 -1.26 10.90 -3.66
C VAL A 135 -0.37 11.67 -2.69
N GLU A 136 0.63 12.34 -3.23
CA GLU A 136 1.46 13.27 -2.48
C GLU A 136 0.90 14.68 -2.66
N THR A 137 0.53 15.31 -1.55
CA THR A 137 0.01 16.68 -1.57
C THR A 137 1.13 17.62 -1.19
N ALA A 138 1.52 18.49 -2.12
CA ALA A 138 2.37 19.62 -1.79
C ALA A 138 1.66 20.49 -0.74
N PRO A 139 2.36 21.02 0.28
CA PRO A 139 1.76 22.00 1.17
C PRO A 139 1.25 23.15 0.31
N ALA A 140 -0.03 23.50 0.46
CA ALA A 140 -0.63 24.62 -0.25
C ALA A 140 0.21 25.87 0.05
N THR A 141 1.02 26.32 -0.92
CA THR A 141 1.55 27.67 -0.88
C THR A 141 0.34 28.55 -1.11
N VAL A 142 -0.05 29.30 -0.08
CA VAL A 142 -1.14 30.25 -0.14
C VAL A 142 -0.69 31.41 -1.03
N SER A 143 -0.70 31.20 -2.34
CA SER A 143 -0.60 32.23 -3.36
C SER A 143 -1.93 32.25 -4.11
N ASP A 144 -3.01 32.37 -3.35
CA ASP A 144 -4.33 32.69 -3.86
C ASP A 144 -4.37 34.19 -4.19
N THR A 145 -3.61 34.59 -5.22
CA THR A 145 -3.64 35.93 -5.81
C THR A 145 -3.54 35.83 -7.33
N LEU A 146 -4.47 35.12 -7.95
CA LEU A 146 -4.85 35.43 -9.34
C LEU A 146 -5.90 36.56 -9.36
N MET A 147 -5.56 37.69 -8.74
CA MET A 147 -6.20 38.96 -9.06
C MET A 147 -5.57 39.46 -10.35
N VAL A 148 -6.25 39.19 -11.47
CA VAL A 148 -5.95 39.80 -12.77
C VAL A 148 -5.99 41.32 -12.61
N ARG A 149 -4.85 41.99 -12.76
CA ARG A 149 -4.78 43.42 -13.07
C ARG A 149 -3.80 43.64 -14.22
N PRO A 150 -4.19 44.34 -15.30
CA PRO A 150 -3.36 44.51 -16.48
C PRO A 150 -2.40 45.70 -16.36
N ASN A 151 -1.23 45.53 -17.00
CA ASN A 151 -0.31 46.51 -17.59
C ASN A 151 0.30 47.64 -16.73
N SER A 152 1.65 47.66 -16.69
CA SER A 152 2.47 48.76 -17.24
C SER A 152 3.98 48.59 -16.94
N HIS A 153 4.77 48.55 -18.01
CA HIS A 153 6.20 48.85 -18.21
C HIS A 153 7.12 49.27 -17.04
N HIS A 154 8.33 48.66 -16.96
CA HIS A 154 9.70 49.27 -16.89
C HIS A 154 10.74 48.16 -16.54
N ARG A 155 11.57 47.66 -17.48
CA ARG A 155 12.97 48.04 -17.82
C ARG A 155 14.03 47.98 -16.67
N TYR A 156 15.02 47.09 -16.88
CA TYR A 156 16.41 46.99 -16.34
C TYR A 156 16.66 46.79 -14.83
N SER A 157 17.37 45.71 -14.46
CA SER A 157 18.69 45.74 -13.78
C SER A 157 19.20 44.33 -13.40
N LEU A 158 20.52 44.26 -13.19
CA LEU A 158 21.42 43.13 -13.05
C LEU A 158 21.45 42.44 -11.68
N LYS A 159 21.85 41.15 -11.71
CA LYS A 159 22.66 40.37 -10.74
C LYS A 159 22.12 40.14 -9.32
N SER A 160 21.86 38.87 -9.00
CA SER A 160 22.30 38.23 -7.75
C SER A 160 22.47 36.72 -7.92
N LYS A 161 23.51 36.19 -7.26
CA LYS A 161 24.06 34.82 -7.32
C LYS A 161 23.06 33.71 -6.94
N PRO A 162 23.33 32.45 -7.35
CA PRO A 162 22.66 31.28 -6.79
C PRO A 162 23.31 30.96 -5.43
N GLU A 163 22.60 31.21 -4.33
CA GLU A 163 22.96 30.62 -3.03
C GLU A 163 22.28 29.26 -2.93
N LEU A 164 23.10 28.20 -2.96
CA LEU A 164 22.74 26.91 -2.42
C LEU A 164 22.58 27.07 -0.91
N GLN A 165 21.37 26.86 -0.38
CA GLN A 165 21.21 26.54 1.03
C GLN A 165 19.98 25.69 1.31
N SER A 166 20.28 24.58 1.98
CA SER A 166 19.44 23.79 2.88
C SER A 166 18.13 23.22 2.31
N SER A 167 18.16 21.91 2.06
CA SER A 167 17.22 20.93 2.63
C SER A 167 16.00 21.52 3.38
N SER A 168 15.05 22.11 2.66
CA SER A 168 13.71 22.29 3.20
C SER A 168 13.03 20.95 3.08
N VAL A 169 12.90 20.22 4.18
CA VAL A 169 11.94 19.13 4.31
C VAL A 169 10.57 19.75 4.07
N THR A 170 10.12 19.77 2.81
CA THR A 170 8.74 20.08 2.49
C THR A 170 7.93 19.00 3.18
N ASN A 171 7.12 19.40 4.18
CA ASN A 171 6.16 18.51 4.85
C ASN A 171 5.07 18.10 3.84
N SER A 172 5.43 17.26 2.88
CA SER A 172 4.51 16.65 1.94
C SER A 172 3.59 15.71 2.73
N LYS A 173 2.30 15.98 2.66
CA LYS A 173 1.29 15.10 3.23
C LYS A 173 1.02 14.01 2.21
N LEU A 174 1.27 12.75 2.58
CA LEU A 174 0.97 11.61 1.74
C LEU A 174 -0.37 11.03 2.18
N LEU A 175 -1.25 10.82 1.21
CA LEU A 175 -2.58 10.28 1.41
C LEU A 175 -2.66 8.93 0.71
N VAL A 176 -2.70 7.85 1.48
CA VAL A 176 -2.96 6.51 0.96
C VAL A 176 -4.44 6.35 0.71
N ILE A 177 -4.79 5.71 -0.41
CA ILE A 177 -6.16 5.50 -0.87
C ILE A 177 -6.35 4.00 -1.14
N SER A 178 -7.36 3.40 -0.54
CA SER A 178 -7.86 2.08 -0.94
C SER A 178 -9.19 2.21 -1.65
N GLY A 179 -9.42 1.36 -2.64
CA GLY A 179 -10.74 1.19 -3.26
C GLY A 179 -11.20 -0.25 -3.17
N GLY A 180 -12.46 -0.46 -2.81
CA GLY A 180 -13.01 -1.80 -2.59
C GLY A 180 -14.52 -1.82 -2.40
N ASP A 181 -15.06 -3.00 -2.10
CA ASP A 181 -16.50 -3.21 -1.94
C ASP A 181 -16.94 -2.85 -0.51
N GLY A 182 -17.89 -1.91 -0.36
CA GLY A 182 -18.41 -1.50 0.94
C GLY A 182 -17.39 -0.83 1.87
N TYR A 183 -17.87 -0.43 3.04
CA TYR A 183 -17.08 0.06 4.17
C TYR A 183 -17.33 -0.83 5.40
N GLU A 184 -16.26 -1.16 6.12
CA GLU A 184 -16.27 -2.00 7.30
C GLU A 184 -15.39 -1.38 8.41
N ASP A 185 -15.91 -1.32 9.64
CA ASP A 185 -15.12 -0.98 10.84
C ASP A 185 -14.95 -2.23 11.71
N PHE A 186 -13.77 -2.85 11.61
CA PHE A 186 -13.44 -4.10 12.28
C PHE A 186 -13.34 -3.98 13.82
N ARG A 187 -13.42 -2.77 14.38
CA ARG A 187 -13.47 -2.58 15.84
C ARG A 187 -14.86 -2.82 16.42
N THR A 188 -15.89 -2.67 15.61
CA THR A 188 -17.28 -2.68 16.09
C THR A 188 -17.76 -4.11 16.22
N THR A 189 -18.10 -4.52 17.45
CA THR A 189 -18.74 -5.82 17.73
C THR A 189 -20.25 -5.68 17.58
N GLY A 190 -20.73 -5.57 16.36
CA GLY A 190 -22.15 -5.51 16.07
C GLY A 190 -22.42 -6.16 14.73
N VAL A 191 -23.51 -6.92 14.64
CA VAL A 191 -24.11 -7.23 13.33
C VAL A 191 -24.36 -5.87 12.71
N SER A 192 -23.61 -5.49 11.67
CA SER A 192 -23.92 -4.27 10.97
C SER A 192 -25.37 -4.39 10.54
N GLU A 193 -26.29 -3.60 11.11
CA GLU A 193 -27.70 -3.58 10.70
C GLU A 193 -27.84 -3.15 9.23
N VAL A 194 -26.71 -2.73 8.62
CA VAL A 194 -26.52 -2.34 7.23
C VAL A 194 -25.81 -3.42 6.39
N ALA A 195 -25.40 -4.56 6.99
CA ALA A 195 -24.80 -5.68 6.28
C ALA A 195 -25.71 -6.12 5.12
N GLY A 196 -25.19 -6.07 3.89
CA GLY A 196 -25.95 -6.34 2.66
C GLY A 196 -26.53 -5.12 1.94
N ARG A 197 -26.73 -3.96 2.61
CA ARG A 197 -27.24 -2.74 1.95
C ARG A 197 -26.15 -1.94 1.24
N GLU A 198 -24.97 -1.81 1.86
CA GLU A 198 -23.85 -1.03 1.31
C GLU A 198 -22.79 -1.90 0.61
N ASP A 199 -22.91 -3.23 0.68
CA ASP A 199 -21.95 -4.20 0.11
C ASP A 199 -21.78 -4.10 -1.42
N SER A 200 -22.76 -3.52 -2.11
CA SER A 200 -22.73 -3.33 -3.57
C SER A 200 -22.09 -2.01 -4.02
N THR A 201 -21.78 -1.12 -3.08
CA THR A 201 -21.24 0.21 -3.39
C THR A 201 -19.72 0.23 -3.27
N ASN A 202 -19.04 0.74 -4.30
CA ASN A 202 -17.58 0.91 -4.26
C ASN A 202 -17.23 2.06 -3.33
N HIS A 203 -16.38 1.81 -2.34
CA HIS A 203 -15.92 2.81 -1.40
C HIS A 203 -14.46 3.16 -1.63
N LEU A 204 -14.11 4.42 -1.38
CA LEU A 204 -12.73 4.88 -1.24
C LEU A 204 -12.45 5.20 0.23
N LEU A 205 -11.37 4.66 0.76
CA LEU A 205 -10.91 4.95 2.12
C LEU A 205 -9.56 5.64 2.02
N LEU A 206 -9.33 6.64 2.87
CA LEU A 206 -8.18 7.52 2.77
C LEU A 206 -7.48 7.67 4.12
N TRP A 207 -6.16 7.53 4.15
CA TRP A 207 -5.33 7.66 5.34
C TRP A 207 -4.19 8.64 5.11
N HIS A 208 -4.02 9.59 6.03
CA HIS A 208 -2.81 10.39 6.08
C HIS A 208 -1.71 9.53 6.71
N VAL A 209 -0.60 9.42 6.00
CA VAL A 209 0.63 8.73 6.41
C VAL A 209 1.74 9.76 6.44
#